data_AF-A0A6B0W9R9-F1
#
_entry.id   AF-A0A6B0W9R9-F1
#
_cell.length_a   1.000
_cell.length_b   1.000
_cell.length_c   1.000
_cell.angle_alpha   90.00
_cell.angle_beta   90.00
_cell.angle_gamma   90.00
#
_symmetry.space_group_name_H-M   'P 1'
#
loop_
_entity.id
_entity.type
_entity.pdbx_description
1 polymer ?
#
loop_
_entity_poly.entity_id
_entity_poly.type
_entity_poly.pdbx_seq_one_letter_code
_entity_poly.pdbx_strand_id
1 'polypeptide(L)'
;MSKSSSSSAKSRFLDVPIEPFEIAPDAPADELLRRMERISFQGRNLATAHRIWRRMLADDEVVIFLGVAGALTAGGLRLAIARLIRDRAVDCVVSTGANLYHDLH
;
A
#
# COMPACT_ATOMS: atom_id res chain seq x y z
N MET A 1 -8.60 -44.94 15.13
CA MET A 1 -7.63 -43.84 14.91
C MET A 1 -8.40 -42.52 14.79
N SER A 2 -8.43 -41.75 15.88
CA SER A 2 -9.15 -40.48 15.98
C SER A 2 -8.43 -39.39 15.17
N LYS A 3 -9.13 -38.75 14.22
CA LYS A 3 -8.60 -37.58 13.50
C LYS A 3 -8.65 -36.36 14.42
N SER A 4 -7.49 -35.98 14.95
CA SER A 4 -7.24 -34.81 15.78
C SER A 4 -7.59 -33.48 15.07
N SER A 5 -8.76 -32.92 15.40
CA SER A 5 -9.10 -31.49 15.64
C SER A 5 -8.24 -30.31 15.10
N SER A 6 -7.92 -30.22 13.80
CA SER A 6 -7.25 -29.02 13.24
C SER A 6 -8.16 -27.88 12.72
N SER A 7 -9.47 -27.84 13.04
CA SER A 7 -10.42 -26.96 12.33
C SER A 7 -10.46 -25.48 12.78
N SER A 8 -10.03 -25.14 13.99
CA SER A 8 -10.23 -23.79 14.57
C SER A 8 -9.34 -22.68 13.96
N ALA A 9 -8.09 -22.98 13.60
CA ALA A 9 -7.18 -21.97 13.06
C ALA A 9 -7.42 -21.69 11.56
N LYS A 10 -8.04 -22.63 10.84
CA LYS A 10 -8.30 -22.55 9.39
C LYS A 10 -9.60 -21.82 9.08
N SER A 11 -10.64 -21.98 9.91
CA SER A 11 -11.91 -21.27 9.74
C SER A 11 -11.74 -19.76 9.77
N ARG A 12 -10.83 -19.26 10.61
CA ARG A 12 -10.42 -17.85 10.69
C ARG A 12 -10.13 -17.18 9.33
N PHE A 13 -9.52 -17.92 8.40
CA PHE A 13 -9.16 -17.36 7.09
C PHE A 13 -10.36 -17.20 6.15
N LEU A 14 -11.51 -17.76 6.52
CA LEU A 14 -12.76 -17.76 5.73
C LEU A 14 -13.84 -16.85 6.32
N ASP A 15 -13.57 -16.18 7.44
CA ASP A 15 -14.55 -15.34 8.16
C ASP A 15 -14.87 -14.02 7.45
N VAL A 16 -14.05 -13.62 6.48
CA VAL A 16 -14.15 -12.33 5.79
C VAL A 16 -14.63 -12.55 4.34
N PRO A 17 -15.93 -12.38 4.03
CA PRO A 17 -16.47 -12.67 2.70
C PRO A 17 -15.95 -11.69 1.64
N ILE A 18 -16.15 -12.00 0.35
CA ILE A 18 -15.89 -11.05 -0.74
C ILE A 18 -17.15 -10.22 -0.98
N GLU A 19 -17.02 -8.91 -1.03
CA GLU A 19 -18.13 -7.99 -1.33
C GLU A 19 -17.80 -7.17 -2.58
N PRO A 20 -18.52 -7.39 -3.71
CA PRO A 20 -18.45 -6.50 -4.85
C PRO A 20 -18.93 -5.08 -4.48
N PHE A 21 -18.38 -4.06 -5.12
CA PHE A 21 -18.83 -2.68 -4.94
C PHE A 21 -19.14 -2.03 -6.29
N GLU A 22 -20.09 -1.11 -6.29
CA GLU A 22 -20.42 -0.29 -7.46
C GLU A 22 -19.49 0.93 -7.54
N ILE A 23 -19.10 1.27 -8.77
CA ILE A 23 -18.33 2.49 -9.05
C ILE A 23 -19.29 3.66 -8.99
N ALA A 24 -19.10 4.54 -8.00
CA ALA A 24 -19.82 5.80 -7.93
C ALA A 24 -19.03 6.88 -8.72
N PRO A 25 -19.67 7.65 -9.62
CA PRO A 25 -18.99 8.61 -10.50
C PRO A 25 -18.12 9.65 -9.77
N ASP A 26 -18.56 10.06 -8.58
CA ASP A 26 -17.93 11.12 -7.80
C ASP A 26 -17.26 10.60 -6.51
N ALA A 27 -16.99 9.29 -6.44
CA ALA A 27 -16.32 8.72 -5.28
C ALA A 27 -14.87 9.23 -5.19
N PRO A 28 -14.44 9.77 -4.04
CA PRO A 28 -13.05 10.14 -3.85
C PRO A 28 -12.17 8.88 -3.81
N ALA A 29 -10.90 9.04 -4.19
CA ALA A 29 -9.98 7.90 -4.33
C ALA A 29 -9.78 7.12 -3.02
N ASP A 30 -9.85 7.78 -1.86
CA ASP A 30 -9.73 7.13 -0.56
C ASP A 30 -10.92 6.21 -0.24
N GLU A 31 -12.15 6.62 -0.62
CA GLU A 31 -13.35 5.81 -0.49
C GLU A 31 -13.29 4.59 -1.42
N LEU A 32 -12.83 4.78 -2.66
CA LEU A 32 -12.61 3.66 -3.59
C LEU A 32 -11.62 2.64 -3.00
N LEU A 33 -10.48 3.10 -2.47
CA LEU A 33 -9.48 2.24 -1.84
C LEU A 33 -10.02 1.53 -0.60
N ARG A 34 -10.87 2.17 0.21
CA ARG A 34 -11.53 1.51 1.35
C ARG A 34 -12.47 0.38 0.90
N ARG A 35 -13.28 0.61 -0.14
CA ARG A 35 -14.15 -0.44 -0.71
C ARG A 35 -13.33 -1.62 -1.25
N MET A 36 -12.14 -1.34 -1.79
CA MET A 36 -11.24 -2.38 -2.29
C MET A 36 -10.69 -3.32 -1.18
N GLU A 37 -10.83 -3.00 0.12
CA GLU A 37 -10.48 -3.94 1.21
C GLU A 37 -11.32 -5.22 1.18
N ARG A 38 -12.55 -5.14 0.67
CA ARG A 38 -13.50 -6.26 0.65
C ARG A 38 -13.43 -7.11 -0.61
N ILE A 39 -12.65 -6.71 -1.63
CA ILE A 39 -12.45 -7.50 -2.86
C ILE A 39 -11.22 -8.40 -2.76
N SER A 40 -10.82 -9.04 -3.86
CA SER A 40 -9.70 -10.00 -3.92
C SER A 40 -8.43 -9.43 -4.60
N PHE A 41 -7.35 -10.21 -4.57
CA PHE A 41 -6.10 -9.98 -5.31
C PHE A 41 -5.47 -8.60 -5.04
N GLN A 42 -5.04 -7.90 -6.10
CA GLN A 42 -4.33 -6.63 -5.99
C GLN A 42 -5.19 -5.50 -5.45
N GLY A 43 -6.52 -5.58 -5.58
CA GLY A 43 -7.40 -4.58 -5.00
C GLY A 43 -7.27 -4.52 -3.48
N ARG A 44 -7.33 -5.69 -2.83
CA ARG A 44 -7.14 -5.81 -1.39
C ARG A 44 -5.74 -5.41 -0.95
N ASN A 45 -4.72 -5.76 -1.72
CA ASN A 45 -3.34 -5.39 -1.42
C ASN A 45 -3.16 -3.87 -1.45
N LEU A 46 -3.71 -3.20 -2.47
CA LEU A 46 -3.62 -1.75 -2.60
C LEU A 46 -4.38 -1.04 -1.47
N ALA A 47 -5.58 -1.52 -1.14
CA ALA A 47 -6.35 -1.04 -0.01
C ALA A 47 -5.60 -1.19 1.33
N THR A 48 -4.98 -2.36 1.52
CA THR A 48 -4.15 -2.65 2.71
C THR A 48 -2.94 -1.72 2.78
N ALA A 49 -2.24 -1.49 1.67
CA ALA A 49 -1.12 -0.56 1.59
C ALA A 49 -1.56 0.87 1.94
N HIS A 50 -2.68 1.33 1.38
CA HIS A 50 -3.27 2.62 1.71
C HIS A 50 -3.59 2.76 3.21
N ARG A 51 -4.23 1.76 3.82
CA ARG A 51 -4.53 1.77 5.26
C ARG A 51 -3.27 1.81 6.13
N ILE A 52 -2.26 1.01 5.80
CA ILE A 52 -0.98 0.99 6.52
C ILE A 52 -0.27 2.34 6.37
N TRP A 53 -0.21 2.87 5.15
CA TRP A 53 0.40 4.17 4.86
C TRP A 53 -0.26 5.31 5.64
N ARG A 54 -1.59 5.38 5.65
CA ARG A 54 -2.34 6.36 6.44
C ARG A 54 -2.03 6.26 7.94
N ARG A 55 -1.86 5.05 8.46
CA ARG A 55 -1.49 4.85 9.86
C ARG A 55 -0.07 5.33 10.14
N MET A 56 0.88 5.06 9.25
CA MET A 56 2.26 5.54 9.38
C MET A 56 2.32 7.08 9.35
N LEU A 57 1.58 7.71 8.45
CA LEU A 57 1.54 9.18 8.34
C LEU A 57 0.85 9.89 9.51
N ALA A 58 0.02 9.18 10.29
CA ALA A 58 -0.74 9.76 11.40
C ALA A 58 -0.03 9.58 12.76
N ASP A 59 1.10 8.89 12.79
CA ASP A 59 1.83 8.54 14.00
C ASP A 59 3.21 9.22 13.99
N ASP A 60 3.34 10.30 14.75
CA ASP A 60 4.56 11.14 14.77
C ASP A 60 5.79 10.42 15.35
N GLU A 61 5.60 9.26 16.00
CA GLU A 61 6.69 8.44 16.55
C GLU A 61 7.22 7.41 15.52
N VAL A 62 6.59 7.30 14.34
CA VAL A 62 6.98 6.36 13.30
C VAL A 62 8.00 6.99 12.34
N VAL A 63 9.18 6.37 12.23
CA VAL A 63 10.17 6.72 11.21
C VAL A 63 9.88 5.96 9.91
N ILE A 64 9.72 6.69 8.81
CA ILE A 64 9.34 6.16 7.50
C ILE A 64 10.55 6.07 6.57
N PHE A 65 10.94 4.83 6.24
CA PHE A 65 11.94 4.54 5.22
C PHE A 65 11.27 4.20 3.88
N LEU A 66 11.61 4.96 2.83
CA LEU A 66 11.17 4.72 1.46
C LEU A 66 12.27 4.04 0.63
N GLY A 67 12.05 2.77 0.28
CA GLY A 67 12.90 2.03 -0.65
C GLY A 67 12.50 2.25 -2.11
N VAL A 68 13.43 2.73 -2.95
CA VAL A 68 13.22 2.98 -4.38
C VAL A 68 14.16 2.09 -5.19
N ALA A 69 13.61 1.05 -5.81
CA ALA A 69 14.36 0.10 -6.63
C ALA A 69 13.81 0.06 -8.07
N GLY A 70 14.60 -0.47 -9.00
CA GLY A 70 14.24 -0.49 -10.43
C GLY A 70 14.35 0.89 -11.08
N ALA A 71 13.56 1.12 -12.13
CA ALA A 71 13.60 2.34 -12.96
C ALA A 71 12.39 3.26 -12.71
N LEU A 72 12.09 3.56 -11.44
CA LEU A 72 10.86 4.29 -11.07
C LEU A 72 10.91 5.77 -11.46
N THR A 73 12.06 6.43 -11.32
CA THR A 73 12.20 7.84 -11.73
C THR A 73 12.08 8.00 -13.25
N ALA A 74 12.74 7.12 -14.01
CA ALA A 74 12.58 7.02 -15.47
C ALA A 74 11.16 6.60 -15.88
N GLY A 75 10.50 5.77 -15.08
CA GLY A 75 9.10 5.35 -15.25
C GLY A 75 8.06 6.42 -14.89
N GLY A 76 8.48 7.64 -14.55
CA GLY A 76 7.60 8.78 -14.34
C GLY A 76 7.20 9.06 -12.89
N LEU A 77 7.73 8.32 -11.90
CA LEU A 77 7.39 8.54 -10.49
C LEU A 77 8.25 9.60 -9.78
N ARG A 78 9.22 10.23 -10.49
CA ARG A 78 10.15 11.18 -9.87
C ARG A 78 9.45 12.32 -9.11
N LEU A 79 8.38 12.88 -9.69
CA LEU A 79 7.66 14.01 -9.07
C LEU A 79 6.80 13.58 -7.89
N ALA A 80 6.29 12.35 -7.90
CA ALA A 80 5.55 11.78 -6.78
C ALA A 80 6.50 11.55 -5.59
N ILE A 81 7.65 10.94 -5.83
CA ILE A 81 8.69 10.74 -4.81
C ILE A 81 9.16 12.09 -4.26
N ALA A 82 9.46 13.05 -5.13
CA ALA A 82 9.87 14.39 -4.72
C ALA A 82 8.78 15.11 -3.89
N ARG A 83 7.50 14.87 -4.17
CA ARG A 83 6.39 15.40 -3.38
C ARG A 83 6.37 14.80 -1.98
N LEU A 84 6.51 13.48 -1.86
CA LEU A 84 6.58 12.80 -0.56
C LEU A 84 7.73 13.33 0.30
N ILE A 85 8.89 13.58 -0.30
CA ILE A 85 10.05 14.18 0.39
C ILE A 85 9.74 15.61 0.86
N ARG A 86 9.22 16.47 -0.04
CA ARG A 86 8.91 17.88 0.28
C ARG A 86 7.87 18.02 1.39
N ASP A 87 6.84 17.17 1.38
CA ASP A 87 5.77 17.18 2.37
C ASP A 87 6.18 16.52 3.69
N ARG A 88 7.45 16.07 3.81
CA ARG A 88 7.95 15.29 4.95
C ARG A 88 7.12 14.03 5.25
N ALA A 89 6.57 13.42 4.20
CA ALA A 89 5.85 12.15 4.30
C ALA A 89 6.79 10.93 4.39
N VAL A 90 8.10 11.14 4.24
CA VAL A 90 9.16 10.13 4.39
C VAL A 90 10.36 10.76 5.09
N ASP A 91 11.06 9.98 5.92
CA ASP A 91 12.21 10.45 6.71
C ASP A 91 13.55 10.04 6.10
N CYS A 92 13.60 8.87 5.47
CA CYS A 92 14.80 8.35 4.85
C CYS A 92 14.49 7.72 3.50
N VAL A 93 15.25 8.07 2.47
CA VAL A 93 15.15 7.46 1.13
C VAL A 93 16.34 6.54 0.90
N VAL A 94 16.07 5.29 0.57
CA VAL A 94 17.07 4.28 0.20
C VAL A 94 16.84 3.94 -1.26
N SER A 95 17.82 4.21 -2.11
CA SER A 95 17.66 4.07 -3.56
C SER A 95 18.84 3.38 -4.22
N THR A 96 18.58 2.69 -5.34
CA THR A 96 19.65 2.33 -6.29
C THR A 96 20.16 3.59 -7.00
N GLY A 97 21.43 3.57 -7.45
CA GLY A 97 22.05 4.72 -8.12
C GLY A 97 21.36 5.12 -9.44
N ALA A 98 20.73 4.17 -10.14
CA ALA A 98 20.01 4.43 -11.39
C ALA A 98 18.88 5.45 -11.21
N ASN A 99 18.10 5.36 -10.11
CA ASN A 99 17.02 6.30 -9.88
C ASN A 99 17.54 7.74 -9.69
N LEU A 100 18.69 7.91 -9.02
CA LEU A 100 19.33 9.22 -8.83
C LEU A 100 19.86 9.78 -10.15
N TYR A 101 20.51 8.94 -10.96
CA TYR A 101 21.03 9.35 -12.27
C TYR A 101 19.92 9.88 -13.18
N HIS A 102 18.79 9.16 -13.27
CA HIS A 102 17.64 9.55 -14.09
C HIS A 102 16.79 10.69 -13.51
N ASP A 103 16.99 11.05 -12.24
CA ASP A 103 16.33 12.23 -11.67
C ASP A 103 17.12 13.52 -11.97
N LEU A 104 18.46 13.40 -12.02
CA LEU A 104 19.37 14.52 -12.32
C LEU A 104 19.40 14.95 -13.79
N HIS A 105 18.95 14.10 -14.71
CA HIS A 105 18.97 14.33 -16.16
C HIS A 105 17.54 14.26 -16.74
#